data_AF-A0A8J6YPA9-F1
#
_entry.id   AF-A0A8J6YPA9-F1
#
_cell.length_a   1.000
_cell.length_b   1.000
_cell.length_c   1.000
_cell.angle_alpha   90.00
_cell.angle_beta   90.00
_cell.angle_gamma   90.00
#
_symmetry.space_group_name_H-M   'P 1'
#
loop_
_entity.id
_entity.type
_entity.pdbx_description
1 polymer ?
#
loop_
_entity_poly.entity_id
_entity_poly.type
_entity_poly.pdbx_seq_one_letter_code
_entity_poly.pdbx_strand_id
1 'polypeptide(L)'
;MAILKALFGSSQKADTPINPYWQRSVNMKYMPLFTVARKPEMLQGREGVFIIWGTNRVGWIYCGYHKDMARAVDLAANSYKILECKHPDATLCFSWAIIRSDAQAGVVKYLRQELSFAVSDPDLDEIFGMSPSAIAMSNPIAVLPPG
;
A
#
# COMPACT_ATOMS: atom_id res chain seq x y z
N MET A 1 -44.20 -6.79 6.33
CA MET A 1 -43.16 -6.74 5.27
C MET A 1 -41.89 -6.08 5.82
N ALA A 2 -41.08 -6.81 6.60
CA ALA A 2 -39.92 -6.21 7.29
C ALA A 2 -38.79 -7.22 7.54
N ILE A 3 -38.36 -7.97 6.51
CA ILE A 3 -37.30 -9.00 6.67
C ILE A 3 -36.10 -8.77 5.73
N LEU A 4 -36.14 -7.79 4.81
CA LEU A 4 -35.04 -7.58 3.85
C LEU A 4 -34.06 -6.42 4.19
N LYS A 5 -34.28 -5.67 5.28
CA LYS A 5 -33.38 -4.56 5.68
C LYS A 5 -32.21 -4.97 6.60
N ALA A 6 -32.13 -6.23 7.02
CA ALA A 6 -31.09 -6.71 7.94
C ALA A 6 -29.88 -7.39 7.26
N LEU A 7 -29.95 -7.62 5.94
CA LEU A 7 -28.89 -8.33 5.19
C LEU A 7 -27.92 -7.42 4.43
N PHE A 8 -28.30 -6.16 4.23
CA PHE A 8 -27.40 -5.15 3.67
C PHE A 8 -27.18 -4.12 4.75
N GLY A 9 -26.10 -4.34 5.51
CA GLY A 9 -25.56 -3.33 6.41
C GLY A 9 -25.54 -1.99 5.69
N SER A 10 -25.95 -0.94 6.40
CA SER A 10 -25.92 0.44 5.94
C SER A 10 -24.72 0.66 5.04
N SER A 11 -24.96 0.80 3.73
CA SER A 11 -23.93 1.18 2.79
C SER A 11 -23.54 2.60 3.21
N GLN A 12 -22.51 2.69 4.05
CA GLN A 12 -21.79 3.92 4.32
C GLN A 12 -21.54 4.50 2.94
N LYS A 13 -22.15 5.65 2.66
CA LYS A 13 -22.04 6.36 1.41
C LYS A 13 -20.56 6.33 1.03
N ALA A 14 -20.21 5.53 0.02
CA ALA A 14 -18.81 5.33 -0.33
C ALA A 14 -18.26 6.70 -0.71
N ASP A 15 -17.42 7.28 0.15
CA ASP A 15 -16.74 8.52 -0.16
C ASP A 15 -16.00 8.28 -1.49
N THR A 16 -16.17 9.21 -2.43
CA THR A 16 -15.56 9.09 -3.76
C THR A 16 -14.05 8.90 -3.58
N PRO A 17 -13.45 7.81 -4.10
CA PRO A 17 -12.03 7.55 -3.88
C PRO A 17 -11.16 8.70 -4.35
N ILE A 18 -10.27 9.17 -3.48
CA ILE A 18 -9.37 10.30 -3.75
C ILE A 18 -8.13 9.76 -4.48
N ASN A 19 -7.57 10.52 -5.42
CA ASN A 19 -6.26 10.19 -5.96
C ASN A 19 -5.17 10.68 -4.98
N PRO A 20 -4.38 9.79 -4.35
CA PRO A 20 -3.35 10.20 -3.39
C PRO A 20 -2.07 10.71 -4.08
N TYR A 21 -2.08 10.86 -5.42
CA TYR A 21 -0.94 11.28 -6.23
C TYR A 21 0.26 10.34 -6.08
N TRP A 22 0.04 9.06 -6.42
CA TRP A 22 1.10 8.06 -6.48
C TRP A 22 2.29 8.57 -7.30
N GLN A 23 3.46 8.55 -6.69
CA GLN A 23 4.67 9.08 -7.28
C GLN A 23 5.09 8.23 -8.48
N ARG A 24 5.45 8.94 -9.55
CA ARG A 24 5.89 8.36 -10.83
C ARG A 24 7.20 9.00 -11.25
N SER A 25 7.92 8.32 -12.12
CA SER A 25 9.08 8.91 -12.80
C SER A 25 8.66 10.07 -13.69
N VAL A 26 9.64 10.86 -14.16
CA VAL A 26 9.43 11.96 -15.12
C VAL A 26 8.69 11.54 -16.39
N ASN A 27 8.81 10.27 -16.79
CA ASN A 27 8.13 9.69 -17.95
C ASN A 27 6.77 9.07 -17.59
N MET A 28 6.19 9.43 -16.44
CA MET A 28 4.92 8.94 -15.91
C MET A 28 4.84 7.42 -15.70
N LYS A 29 5.99 6.73 -15.65
CA LYS A 29 6.10 5.29 -15.35
C LYS A 29 6.28 5.05 -13.86
N TYR A 30 5.72 3.97 -13.35
CA TYR A 30 6.05 3.48 -12.01
C TYR A 30 7.46 2.92 -11.95
N MET A 31 8.08 3.06 -10.80
CA MET A 31 9.48 2.76 -10.63
C MET A 31 9.67 1.33 -10.12
N PRO A 32 10.58 0.55 -10.75
CA PRO A 32 10.95 -0.76 -10.22
C PRO A 32 11.52 -0.65 -8.80
N LEU A 33 11.13 -1.57 -7.92
CA LEU A 33 11.56 -1.63 -6.52
C LEU A 33 13.08 -1.52 -6.39
N PHE A 34 13.82 -2.35 -7.13
CA PHE A 34 15.29 -2.34 -7.09
C PHE A 34 15.93 -1.09 -7.70
N THR A 35 15.22 -0.35 -8.56
CA THR A 35 15.71 0.95 -9.05
C THR A 35 15.61 2.00 -7.96
N VAL A 36 14.50 2.02 -7.22
CA VAL A 36 14.30 2.94 -6.10
C VAL A 36 15.24 2.60 -4.94
N ALA A 37 15.39 1.31 -4.62
CA ALA A 37 16.28 0.84 -3.55
C ALA A 37 17.76 1.16 -3.78
N ARG A 38 18.19 1.39 -5.03
CA ARG A 38 19.56 1.85 -5.36
C ARG A 38 19.78 3.34 -5.11
N LYS A 39 18.70 4.11 -4.94
CA LYS A 39 18.73 5.56 -4.71
C LYS A 39 17.76 5.96 -3.59
N PRO A 40 17.87 5.36 -2.40
CA PRO A 40 16.91 5.60 -1.32
C PRO A 40 16.96 7.04 -0.81
N GLU A 41 18.05 7.78 -1.04
CA GLU A 41 18.23 9.18 -0.65
C GLU A 41 17.13 10.12 -1.19
N MET A 42 16.51 9.78 -2.33
CA MET A 42 15.38 10.57 -2.86
C MET A 42 14.11 10.50 -2.00
N LEU A 43 14.06 9.52 -1.09
CA LEU A 43 12.93 9.22 -0.20
C LEU A 43 13.22 9.55 1.26
N GLN A 44 14.43 9.99 1.59
CA GLN A 44 14.86 10.17 2.97
C GLN A 44 14.01 11.24 3.68
N GLY A 45 13.55 10.90 4.89
CA GLY A 45 12.74 11.80 5.72
C GLY A 45 11.32 12.04 5.22
N ARG A 46 10.87 11.27 4.21
CA ARG A 46 9.51 11.33 3.70
C ARG A 46 8.67 10.23 4.34
N GLU A 47 7.55 10.59 4.92
CA GLU A 47 6.54 9.62 5.36
C GLU A 47 5.44 9.43 4.32
N GLY A 48 4.75 8.31 4.37
CA GLY A 48 3.64 8.07 3.48
C GLY A 48 3.16 6.63 3.43
N VAL A 49 2.29 6.37 2.47
CA VAL A 49 1.78 5.04 2.14
C VAL A 49 2.51 4.51 0.92
N PHE A 50 2.81 3.23 0.90
CA PHE A 50 3.42 2.54 -0.23
C PHE A 50 2.69 1.25 -0.56
N ILE A 51 2.81 0.85 -1.82
CA ILE A 51 2.27 -0.39 -2.39
C ILE A 51 3.36 -1.04 -3.23
N ILE A 52 3.52 -2.35 -3.07
CA ILE A 52 4.38 -3.21 -3.85
C ILE A 52 3.49 -4.10 -4.72
N TRP A 53 3.79 -4.14 -6.02
CA TRP A 53 2.98 -4.85 -6.99
C TRP A 53 3.78 -5.26 -8.23
N GLY A 54 3.25 -6.19 -9.03
CA GLY A 54 3.89 -6.71 -10.25
C GLY A 54 3.29 -6.16 -11.56
N THR A 55 4.13 -5.86 -12.56
CA THR A 55 3.68 -5.21 -13.83
C THR A 55 2.90 -6.09 -14.82
N ASN A 56 3.25 -7.38 -14.97
CA ASN A 56 2.77 -8.20 -16.10
C ASN A 56 1.56 -9.10 -15.78
N ARG A 57 1.14 -9.10 -14.52
CA ARG A 57 -0.16 -9.51 -13.98
C ARG A 57 -0.25 -8.70 -12.71
N VAL A 58 -1.19 -7.74 -12.62
CA VAL A 58 -1.30 -6.83 -11.47
C VAL A 58 -1.58 -7.66 -10.22
N GLY A 59 -0.50 -8.14 -9.60
CA GLY A 59 -0.51 -8.84 -8.34
C GLY A 59 -0.14 -7.82 -7.31
N TRP A 60 -1.11 -7.47 -6.47
CA TRP A 60 -0.85 -6.69 -5.27
C TRP A 60 -0.08 -7.59 -4.31
N ILE A 61 1.13 -7.20 -3.95
CA ILE A 61 1.99 -8.04 -3.10
C ILE A 61 1.86 -7.60 -1.67
N TYR A 62 2.10 -6.31 -1.42
CA TYR A 62 2.03 -5.77 -0.07
C TYR A 62 1.67 -4.28 -0.09
N CYS A 63 1.02 -3.80 0.97
CA CYS A 63 0.69 -2.40 1.17
C CYS A 63 0.94 -2.03 2.63
N GLY A 64 1.56 -0.88 2.85
CA GLY A 64 1.87 -0.38 4.19
C GLY A 64 2.11 1.12 4.20
N TYR A 65 2.44 1.64 5.37
CA TYR A 65 2.93 2.99 5.57
C TYR A 65 4.23 2.97 6.36
N HIS A 66 5.03 4.01 6.23
CA HIS A 66 6.27 4.15 6.99
C HIS A 66 6.58 5.64 7.21
N LYS A 67 7.26 5.94 8.34
CA LYS A 67 7.72 7.30 8.67
C LYS A 67 8.93 7.76 7.85
N ASP A 68 9.57 6.81 7.18
CA ASP A 68 10.75 7.01 6.34
C ASP A 68 10.70 6.07 5.13
N MET A 69 10.31 6.60 3.97
CA MET A 69 10.15 5.85 2.74
C MET A 69 11.47 5.27 2.22
N ALA A 70 12.62 5.87 2.56
CA ALA A 70 13.94 5.32 2.22
C ALA A 70 14.17 3.98 2.92
N ARG A 71 13.79 3.90 4.20
CA ARG A 71 13.85 2.64 4.96
C ARG A 71 12.80 1.65 4.49
N ALA A 72 11.60 2.11 4.12
CA ALA A 72 10.55 1.23 3.61
C ALA A 72 10.98 0.53 2.31
N VAL A 73 11.59 1.25 1.37
CA VAL A 73 12.05 0.64 0.12
C VAL A 73 13.17 -0.36 0.34
N ASP A 74 14.09 -0.08 1.29
CA ASP A 74 15.17 -0.98 1.65
C ASP A 74 14.65 -2.28 2.30
N LEU A 75 13.75 -2.16 3.28
CA LEU A 75 13.08 -3.31 3.90
C LEU A 75 12.33 -4.15 2.86
N ALA A 76 11.61 -3.50 1.95
CA ALA A 76 10.90 -4.18 0.86
C ALA A 76 11.84 -4.93 -0.09
N ALA A 77 12.98 -4.33 -0.46
CA ALA A 77 13.95 -4.92 -1.37
C ALA A 77 14.71 -6.11 -0.76
N ASN A 78 14.74 -6.22 0.57
CA ASN A 78 15.41 -7.30 1.31
C ASN A 78 14.43 -8.30 1.97
N SER A 79 13.12 -8.11 1.81
CA SER A 79 12.12 -8.99 2.43
C SER A 79 11.86 -10.23 1.57
N TYR A 80 12.31 -11.38 2.04
CA TYR A 80 12.06 -12.68 1.40
C TYR A 80 10.57 -12.91 1.11
N LYS A 81 9.69 -12.60 2.08
CA LYS A 81 8.23 -12.74 1.94
C LYS A 81 7.67 -11.93 0.76
N ILE A 82 8.23 -10.74 0.50
CA ILE A 82 7.82 -9.91 -0.65
C ILE A 82 8.43 -10.45 -1.96
N LEU A 83 9.70 -10.83 -1.93
CA LEU A 83 10.43 -11.26 -3.12
C LEU A 83 9.94 -12.60 -3.68
N GLU A 84 9.54 -13.54 -2.84
CA GLU A 84 8.97 -14.83 -3.27
C GLU A 84 7.64 -14.70 -4.01
N CYS A 85 6.85 -13.68 -3.69
CA CYS A 85 5.57 -13.43 -4.37
C CYS A 85 5.73 -12.90 -5.80
N LYS A 86 6.96 -12.56 -6.21
CA LYS A 86 7.25 -12.06 -7.54
C LYS A 86 7.12 -13.17 -8.58
N HIS A 87 6.19 -13.01 -9.53
CA HIS A 87 6.14 -13.85 -10.72
C HIS A 87 7.44 -13.69 -11.54
N PRO A 88 8.03 -14.77 -12.10
CA PRO A 88 9.30 -14.71 -12.84
C PRO A 88 9.35 -13.63 -13.93
N ASP A 89 8.27 -13.48 -14.68
CA ASP A 89 8.15 -12.50 -15.78
C ASP A 89 7.69 -11.10 -15.35
N ALA A 90 7.46 -10.86 -14.05
CA ALA A 90 6.98 -9.57 -13.56
C ALA A 90 8.13 -8.71 -13.02
N THR A 91 8.03 -7.39 -13.20
CA THR A 91 8.88 -6.45 -12.45
C THR A 91 8.14 -6.05 -11.18
N LEU A 92 8.82 -6.09 -10.03
CA LEU A 92 8.30 -5.51 -8.79
C LEU A 92 8.40 -4.00 -8.88
N CYS A 93 7.29 -3.32 -8.67
CA CYS A 93 7.21 -1.87 -8.59
C CYS A 93 7.01 -1.44 -7.14
N PHE A 94 7.60 -0.30 -6.79
CA PHE A 94 7.39 0.38 -5.52
C PHE A 94 6.69 1.71 -5.81
N SER A 95 5.41 1.79 -5.50
CA SER A 95 4.59 3.01 -5.63
C SER A 95 4.36 3.60 -4.26
N TRP A 96 4.57 4.90 -4.08
CA TRP A 96 4.31 5.57 -2.81
C TRP A 96 3.58 6.89 -3.01
N ALA A 97 2.92 7.36 -1.96
CA ALA A 97 2.25 8.65 -1.89
C ALA A 97 2.57 9.30 -0.54
N ILE A 98 2.84 10.60 -0.55
CA ILE A 98 3.09 11.36 0.67
C ILE A 98 1.75 11.67 1.31
N ILE A 99 1.49 11.05 2.46
CA ILE A 99 0.23 11.13 3.18
C ILE A 99 0.56 11.46 4.63
N ARG A 100 -0.18 12.39 5.23
CA ARG A 100 -0.02 12.77 6.63
C ARG A 100 -0.19 11.57 7.55
N SER A 101 0.60 11.49 8.62
CA SER A 101 0.59 10.33 9.54
C SER A 101 -0.79 9.97 10.09
N ASP A 102 -1.66 10.96 10.31
CA ASP A 102 -3.03 10.76 10.82
C ASP A 102 -3.97 10.04 9.84
N ALA A 103 -3.66 10.08 8.53
CA ALA A 103 -4.46 9.45 7.48
C ALA A 103 -3.88 8.12 6.96
N GLN A 104 -2.58 7.87 7.16
CA GLN A 104 -1.88 6.70 6.59
C GLN A 104 -2.55 5.35 6.94
N ALA A 105 -2.92 5.15 8.21
CA ALA A 105 -3.54 3.90 8.66
C ALA A 105 -4.90 3.65 8.00
N GLY A 106 -5.73 4.70 7.86
CA GLY A 106 -7.04 4.63 7.20
C GLY A 106 -6.92 4.31 5.71
N VAL A 107 -5.91 4.87 5.04
CA VAL A 107 -5.61 4.57 3.63
C VAL A 107 -5.17 3.12 3.46
N VAL A 108 -4.25 2.62 4.30
CA VAL A 108 -3.81 1.22 4.25
C VAL A 108 -4.97 0.26 4.54
N LYS A 109 -5.82 0.57 5.53
CA LYS A 109 -7.01 -0.22 5.83
C LYS A 109 -7.91 -0.34 4.61
N TYR A 110 -8.24 0.79 3.96
CA TYR A 110 -9.08 0.79 2.77
C TYR A 110 -8.44 -0.03 1.63
N LEU A 111 -7.17 0.20 1.32
CA LEU A 111 -6.48 -0.53 0.25
C LEU A 111 -6.48 -2.04 0.50
N ARG A 112 -6.22 -2.49 1.73
CA ARG A 112 -6.23 -3.91 2.11
C ARG A 112 -7.62 -4.55 2.09
N GLN A 113 -8.69 -3.75 2.20
CA GLN A 113 -10.06 -4.22 2.06
C GLN A 113 -10.47 -4.35 0.59
N GLU A 114 -10.02 -3.43 -0.26
CA GLU A 114 -10.40 -3.38 -1.68
C GLU A 114 -9.52 -4.24 -2.59
N LEU A 115 -8.25 -4.45 -2.24
CA LEU A 115 -7.28 -5.15 -3.07
C LEU A 115 -6.87 -6.48 -2.42
N SER A 116 -6.76 -7.52 -3.23
CA SER A 116 -6.28 -8.83 -2.79
C SER A 116 -4.75 -8.87 -2.77
N PHE A 117 -4.16 -8.64 -1.60
CA PHE A 117 -2.70 -8.70 -1.39
C PHE A 117 -2.22 -10.13 -1.16
N ALA A 118 -1.13 -10.51 -1.83
CA ALA A 118 -0.49 -11.81 -1.66
C ALA A 118 0.13 -11.98 -0.25
N VAL A 119 0.58 -10.88 0.36
CA VAL A 119 1.16 -10.86 1.70
C VAL A 119 0.25 -10.06 2.62
N SER A 120 -0.33 -10.75 3.60
CA SER A 120 -1.05 -10.15 4.73
C SER A 120 -0.49 -10.77 6.01
N ASP A 121 0.53 -10.11 6.56
CA ASP A 121 1.34 -10.67 7.64
C ASP A 121 1.61 -9.61 8.73
N PRO A 122 1.04 -9.79 9.94
CA PRO A 122 1.24 -8.86 11.06
C PRO A 122 2.71 -8.69 11.47
N ASP A 123 3.54 -9.74 11.37
CA ASP A 123 4.95 -9.64 11.72
C ASP A 123 5.70 -8.73 10.74
N LEU A 124 5.32 -8.80 9.45
CA LEU A 124 5.85 -7.91 8.45
C LEU A 124 5.41 -6.47 8.70
N ASP A 125 4.16 -6.26 9.13
CA ASP A 125 3.67 -4.93 9.50
C ASP A 125 4.49 -4.30 10.62
N GLU A 126 4.81 -5.07 11.65
CA GLU A 126 5.66 -4.62 12.75
C GLU A 126 7.10 -4.30 12.30
N ILE A 127 7.65 -5.08 11.37
CA ILE A 127 8.96 -4.78 10.75
C ILE A 127 8.94 -3.43 10.03
N PHE A 128 7.83 -3.09 9.36
CA PHE A 128 7.62 -1.78 8.76
C PHE A 128 7.21 -0.70 9.80
N GLY A 129 7.24 -1.00 11.10
CA GLY A 129 6.90 -0.06 12.15
C GLY A 129 5.42 0.35 12.17
N MET A 130 4.56 -0.47 11.56
CA MET A 130 3.11 -0.31 11.62
C MET A 130 2.54 -1.03 12.84
N SER A 131 1.41 -0.54 13.33
CA SER A 131 0.62 -1.23 14.35
C SER A 131 -0.60 -1.88 13.69
N PRO A 132 -0.70 -3.22 13.66
CA PRO A 132 -1.87 -3.92 13.11
C PRO A 132 -3.18 -3.49 13.79
N SER A 133 -3.14 -3.29 15.12
CA SER A 133 -4.29 -2.77 15.87
C SER A 133 -4.67 -1.36 15.48
N ALA A 134 -3.70 -0.47 15.23
CA ALA A 134 -4.00 0.89 14.77
C ALA A 134 -4.64 0.89 13.37
N ILE A 135 -4.18 0.03 12.46
CA ILE A 135 -4.80 -0.16 11.14
C ILE A 135 -6.24 -0.64 11.33
N ALA A 136 -6.46 -1.69 12.14
CA ALA A 136 -7.79 -2.25 12.37
C ALA A 136 -8.78 -1.23 12.97
N MET A 137 -8.32 -0.39 13.90
CA MET A 137 -9.15 0.63 14.58
C MET A 137 -9.38 1.90 13.75
N SER A 138 -8.61 2.14 12.69
CA SER A 138 -8.75 3.34 11.86
C SER A 138 -10.05 3.34 11.03
N ASN A 139 -10.53 4.54 10.69
CA ASN A 139 -11.60 4.69 9.69
C ASN A 139 -10.98 4.56 8.28
N PRO A 140 -11.54 3.71 7.39
CA PRO A 140 -11.00 3.56 6.05
C PRO A 140 -11.11 4.87 5.27
N ILE A 141 -10.05 5.23 4.55
CA ILE A 141 -10.00 6.42 3.70
C ILE A 141 -9.89 5.95 2.24
N ALA A 142 -10.96 6.21 1.48
CA ALA A 142 -11.06 5.74 0.10
C ALA A 142 -10.03 6.43 -0.81
N VAL A 143 -9.17 5.63 -1.46
CA VAL A 143 -8.17 6.11 -2.42
C VAL A 143 -8.11 5.25 -3.67
N LEU A 144 -7.76 5.86 -4.81
CA LEU A 144 -7.49 5.10 -6.03
C LEU A 144 -6.15 4.35 -5.89
N PRO A 145 -6.06 3.06 -6.27
CA PRO A 145 -4.79 2.34 -6.31
C PRO A 145 -3.89 2.86 -7.44
N PRO A 146 -2.58 2.56 -7.41
CA PRO A 146 -1.68 2.86 -8.51
C PRO A 146 -2.04 1.95 -9.68
N GLY A 147 -2.70 2.53 -10.69
CA GLY A 147 -3.17 1.82 -11.89
C GLY A 147 -2.07 1.28 -12.77
#